data_AF-A0A6J1W2U0-F1
#
_entry.id   AF-A0A6J1W2U0-F1
#
_cell.length_a   1.000
_cell.length_b   1.000
_cell.length_c   1.000
_cell.angle_alpha   90.00
_cell.angle_beta   90.00
_cell.angle_gamma   90.00
#
_symmetry.space_group_name_H-M   'P 1'
#
loop_
_entity.id
_entity.type
_entity.pdbx_description
1 polymer ?
#
loop_
_entity_poly.entity_id
_entity_poly.type
_entity_poly.pdbx_seq_one_letter_code
_entity_poly.pdbx_strand_id
1 'polypeptide(L)'
;MKALVLTLLFLLIAANEAKVYTKCELLSILKGKGMDGYQGYSVANWICMAYHESRYNSRAVGPPNSDGSRDYGIFQINSRYWCNNNQGPTANGCNKPCSAFTNDDITDDIECAKRIVRDPQKMDAW
;
A
#
# COMPACT_ATOMS: atom_id res chain seq x y z
N MET A 1 -22.11 12.14 30.43
CA MET A 1 -21.12 11.07 30.20
C MET A 1 -21.54 10.07 29.13
N LYS A 2 -22.71 9.40 29.20
CA LYS A 2 -23.15 8.42 28.18
C LYS A 2 -23.21 8.97 26.74
N ALA A 3 -23.77 10.17 26.55
CA ALA A 3 -23.82 10.81 25.23
C ALA A 3 -22.43 11.17 24.67
N LEU A 4 -21.50 11.54 25.55
CA LEU A 4 -20.11 11.89 25.22
C LEU A 4 -19.30 10.63 24.85
N VAL A 5 -19.53 9.52 25.55
CA VAL A 5 -18.95 8.21 25.22
C VAL A 5 -19.50 7.69 23.89
N LEU A 6 -20.80 7.80 23.65
CA LEU A 6 -21.42 7.37 22.39
C LEU A 6 -20.91 8.21 21.20
N THR A 7 -20.83 9.54 21.33
CA THR A 7 -20.27 10.41 20.27
C THR A 7 -18.80 10.12 19.98
N LEU A 8 -17.98 9.85 21.01
CA LEU A 8 -16.60 9.42 20.81
C LEU A 8 -16.51 8.09 20.06
N LEU A 9 -17.38 7.13 20.40
CA LEU A 9 -17.43 5.83 19.75
C LEU A 9 -17.82 5.93 18.27
N PHE A 10 -18.79 6.79 17.92
CA PHE A 10 -19.18 7.04 16.53
C PHE A 10 -18.07 7.71 15.72
N LEU A 11 -17.32 8.66 16.30
CA LEU A 11 -16.16 9.29 15.65
C LEU A 11 -15.04 8.28 15.39
N LEU A 12 -14.80 7.34 16.30
CA LEU A 12 -13.80 6.28 16.14
C LEU A 12 -14.16 5.28 15.04
N ILE A 13 -15.44 4.98 14.84
CA ILE A 13 -15.92 4.07 13.78
C ILE A 13 -15.72 4.71 12.40
N ALA A 14 -16.01 6.01 12.25
CA ALA A 14 -15.82 6.74 11.00
C ALA A 14 -14.34 6.84 10.57
N ALA A 15 -13.41 6.88 11.52
CA ALA A 15 -11.96 6.92 11.22
C ALA A 15 -11.42 5.59 10.65
N ASN A 16 -12.21 4.50 10.72
CA ASN A 16 -11.78 3.17 10.30
C ASN A 16 -12.29 2.75 8.91
N GLU A 17 -12.95 3.64 8.16
CA GLU A 17 -13.24 3.34 6.76
C GLU A 17 -11.94 3.27 5.94
N ALA A 18 -11.81 2.22 5.14
CA ALA A 18 -10.67 2.06 4.26
C ALA A 18 -10.74 3.09 3.11
N LYS A 19 -9.69 3.90 2.96
CA LYS A 19 -9.59 4.83 1.84
C LYS A 19 -9.47 4.05 0.52
N VAL A 20 -10.46 4.21 -0.34
CA VAL A 20 -10.40 3.79 -1.75
C VAL A 20 -10.18 5.03 -2.59
N TYR A 21 -9.04 5.10 -3.26
CA TYR A 21 -8.70 6.22 -4.12
C TYR A 21 -9.48 6.17 -5.43
N THR A 22 -9.89 7.34 -5.93
CA THR A 22 -10.34 7.40 -7.33
C THR A 22 -9.13 7.34 -8.27
N LYS A 23 -9.33 6.88 -9.51
CA LYS A 23 -8.25 6.79 -10.51
C LYS A 23 -7.51 8.12 -10.71
N CYS A 24 -8.24 9.23 -10.83
CA CYS A 24 -7.65 10.55 -11.08
C CYS A 24 -6.97 11.13 -9.83
N GLU A 25 -7.52 10.89 -8.64
CA GLU A 25 -6.91 11.27 -7.37
C GLU A 25 -5.56 10.57 -7.20
N LEU A 26 -5.53 9.24 -7.35
CA LEU A 26 -4.29 8.48 -7.28
C LEU A 26 -3.30 8.94 -8.34
N LEU A 27 -3.74 9.13 -9.58
CA LEU A 27 -2.87 9.60 -10.67
C LEU A 27 -2.21 10.94 -10.31
N SER A 28 -2.97 11.90 -9.80
CA SER A 28 -2.43 13.21 -9.39
C SER A 28 -1.36 13.06 -8.31
N ILE A 29 -1.63 12.23 -7.29
CA ILE A 29 -0.68 11.96 -6.20
C ILE A 29 0.60 11.31 -6.73
N LEU A 30 0.48 10.25 -7.54
CA LEU A 30 1.64 9.54 -8.11
C LEU A 30 2.48 10.45 -9.00
N LYS A 31 1.85 11.29 -9.84
CA LYS A 31 2.59 12.30 -10.64
C LYS A 31 3.31 13.30 -9.73
N GLY A 32 2.62 13.83 -8.72
CA GLY A 32 3.21 14.78 -7.75
C GLY A 32 4.36 14.19 -6.95
N LYS A 33 4.36 12.87 -6.73
CA LYS A 33 5.45 12.13 -6.07
C LYS A 33 6.52 11.63 -7.05
N GLY A 34 6.48 12.05 -8.32
CA GLY A 34 7.52 11.75 -9.32
C GLY A 34 7.55 10.29 -9.77
N MET A 35 6.39 9.65 -9.88
CA MET A 35 6.26 8.28 -10.42
C MET A 35 6.18 8.25 -11.95
N ASP A 36 5.83 9.36 -12.59
CA ASP A 36 5.75 9.43 -14.05
C ASP A 36 7.14 9.41 -14.69
N GLY A 37 7.44 8.32 -15.42
CA GLY A 37 8.76 8.06 -16.00
C GLY A 37 9.76 7.41 -15.05
N TYR A 38 9.38 7.12 -13.79
CA TYR A 38 10.30 6.50 -12.83
C TYR A 38 10.71 5.11 -13.30
N GLN A 39 12.03 4.87 -13.42
CA GLN A 39 12.61 3.64 -13.99
C GLN A 39 12.06 3.26 -15.38
N GLY A 40 11.59 4.23 -16.17
CA GLY A 40 11.03 4.02 -17.50
C GLY A 40 9.54 3.68 -17.54
N TYR A 41 8.84 3.66 -16.40
CA TYR A 41 7.41 3.39 -16.34
C TYR A 41 6.60 4.69 -16.28
N SER A 42 5.61 4.85 -17.16
CA SER A 42 4.67 5.96 -17.09
C SER A 42 3.77 5.84 -15.86
N VAL A 43 3.18 6.95 -15.41
CA VAL A 43 2.20 6.91 -14.32
C VAL A 43 1.01 5.99 -14.62
N ALA A 44 0.67 5.79 -15.90
CA ALA A 44 -0.40 4.88 -16.31
C ALA A 44 -0.10 3.41 -15.95
N ASN A 45 1.17 2.98 -15.99
CA ASN A 45 1.57 1.63 -15.56
C ASN A 45 1.32 1.44 -14.06
N TRP A 46 1.71 2.41 -13.25
CA TRP A 46 1.51 2.39 -11.79
C TRP A 46 0.03 2.39 -11.42
N ILE A 47 -0.78 3.18 -12.13
CA ILE A 47 -2.24 3.17 -11.97
C ILE A 47 -2.84 1.83 -12.35
N CYS A 48 -2.38 1.21 -13.44
CA CYS A 48 -2.83 -0.12 -13.85
C CYS A 48 -2.53 -1.15 -12.76
N MET A 49 -1.27 -1.21 -12.30
CA MET A 49 -0.84 -2.14 -11.24
C MET A 49 -1.67 -1.95 -9.98
N ALA A 50 -1.79 -0.72 -9.45
CA ALA A 50 -2.57 -0.47 -8.24
C ALA A 50 -4.05 -0.87 -8.36
N TYR A 51 -4.64 -0.74 -9.55
CA TYR A 51 -6.00 -1.21 -9.78
C TYR A 51 -6.09 -2.73 -9.70
N HIS A 52 -5.19 -3.42 -10.39
CA HIS A 52 -5.22 -4.88 -10.49
C HIS A 52 -4.89 -5.56 -9.16
N GLU A 53 -3.98 -4.97 -8.39
CA GLU A 53 -3.54 -5.43 -7.07
C GLU A 53 -4.58 -5.20 -5.97
N SER A 54 -5.06 -3.96 -5.81
CA SER A 54 -5.85 -3.59 -4.61
C SER A 54 -7.19 -2.95 -4.92
N ARG A 55 -7.53 -2.72 -6.19
CA ARG A 55 -8.65 -1.86 -6.62
C ARG A 55 -8.55 -0.46 -5.99
N TYR A 56 -7.33 0.05 -5.85
CA TYR A 56 -7.00 1.35 -5.23
C TYR A 56 -7.32 1.48 -3.73
N ASN A 57 -7.53 0.37 -3.03
CA ASN A 57 -7.78 0.37 -1.59
C ASN A 57 -6.45 0.42 -0.82
N SER A 58 -6.19 1.52 -0.10
CA SER A 58 -4.94 1.70 0.64
C SER A 58 -4.83 0.86 1.90
N ARG A 59 -5.92 0.24 2.35
CA ARG A 59 -5.92 -0.69 3.49
C ARG A 59 -6.14 -2.14 3.06
N ALA A 60 -5.96 -2.45 1.77
CA ALA A 60 -6.09 -3.82 1.26
C ALA A 60 -5.05 -4.74 1.91
N VAL A 61 -5.49 -5.93 2.33
CA VAL A 61 -4.58 -6.99 2.76
C VAL A 61 -4.97 -8.28 2.04
N GLY A 62 -4.06 -8.80 1.23
CA GLY A 62 -4.26 -10.01 0.45
C GLY A 62 -4.51 -11.25 1.32
N PRO A 63 -5.05 -12.33 0.73
CA PRO A 63 -5.09 -13.62 1.40
C PRO A 63 -3.66 -14.10 1.72
N PRO A 64 -3.50 -15.09 2.62
CA PRO A 64 -2.20 -15.74 2.81
C PRO A 64 -1.69 -16.34 1.49
N ASN A 65 -0.43 -16.06 1.17
CA ASN A 65 0.29 -16.72 0.10
C ASN A 65 0.65 -18.16 0.49
N SER A 66 1.03 -18.97 -0.50
CA SER A 66 1.38 -20.38 -0.28
C SER A 66 2.52 -20.61 0.73
N ASP A 67 3.36 -19.59 0.93
CA ASP A 67 4.49 -19.61 1.87
C ASP A 67 4.18 -18.93 3.22
N GLY A 68 2.92 -18.56 3.45
CA GLY A 68 2.45 -17.89 4.67
C GLY A 68 2.67 -16.38 4.71
N SER A 69 3.33 -15.79 3.71
CA SER A 69 3.43 -14.32 3.59
C SER A 69 2.08 -13.69 3.23
N ARG A 70 1.97 -12.37 3.36
CA ARG A 70 0.79 -11.60 2.95
C ARG A 70 1.21 -10.32 2.24
N ASP A 71 0.30 -9.77 1.46
CA ASP A 71 0.49 -8.56 0.68
C ASP A 71 -0.33 -7.41 1.26
N TYR A 72 0.26 -6.21 1.32
CA TYR A 72 -0.27 -5.08 2.09
C TYR A 72 -0.39 -3.81 1.25
N GLY A 73 -1.48 -3.08 1.47
CA GLY A 73 -1.67 -1.73 0.98
C GLY A 73 -2.04 -1.62 -0.48
N ILE A 74 -1.96 -0.39 -0.98
CA ILE A 74 -2.44 -0.04 -2.32
C ILE A 74 -1.64 -0.73 -3.44
N PHE A 75 -0.38 -1.09 -3.17
CA PHE A 75 0.51 -1.79 -4.09
C PHE A 75 0.76 -3.24 -3.69
N GLN A 76 -0.01 -3.82 -2.75
CA GLN A 76 0.13 -5.22 -2.33
C GLN A 76 1.61 -5.62 -2.03
N ILE A 77 2.25 -4.85 -1.17
CA ILE A 77 3.66 -5.03 -0.79
C ILE A 77 3.81 -6.27 0.09
N ASN A 78 4.58 -7.25 -0.37
CA ASN A 78 4.73 -8.56 0.25
C ASN A 78 5.59 -8.57 1.54
N SER A 79 5.12 -9.26 2.59
CA SER A 79 5.78 -9.35 3.90
C SER A 79 7.03 -10.24 3.96
N ARG A 80 7.29 -11.07 2.96
CA ARG A 80 8.51 -11.89 2.92
C ARG A 80 9.72 -11.07 2.49
N TYR A 81 9.51 -10.10 1.61
CA TYR A 81 10.60 -9.39 0.96
C TYR A 81 10.73 -7.94 1.44
N TRP A 82 9.62 -7.24 1.64
CA TRP A 82 9.64 -5.77 1.66
C TRP A 82 9.31 -5.15 3.01
N CYS A 83 8.47 -5.78 3.82
CA CYS A 83 8.10 -5.28 5.15
C CYS A 83 8.05 -6.38 6.20
N ASN A 84 7.98 -6.00 7.47
CA ASN A 84 7.86 -6.94 8.58
C ASN A 84 6.46 -6.90 9.21
N ASN A 85 5.76 -8.04 9.22
CA ASN A 85 4.47 -8.22 9.90
C ASN A 85 4.57 -9.05 11.20
N ASN A 86 5.78 -9.44 11.59
CA ASN A 86 6.10 -10.29 12.75
C ASN A 86 5.47 -11.70 12.71
N GLN A 87 5.11 -12.21 11.53
CA GLN A 87 4.47 -13.53 11.37
C GLN A 87 5.37 -14.57 10.68
N GLY A 88 6.58 -14.19 10.28
CA GLY A 88 7.53 -15.10 9.65
C GLY A 88 8.84 -14.42 9.27
N PRO A 89 9.78 -15.15 8.64
CA PRO A 89 11.01 -14.59 8.12
C PRO A 89 10.75 -13.50 7.08
N THR A 90 11.52 -12.41 7.13
CA THR A 90 11.42 -11.32 6.17
C THR A 90 12.78 -10.70 5.87
N ALA A 91 13.01 -10.30 4.62
CA ALA A 91 14.15 -9.48 4.25
C ALA A 91 13.96 -7.99 4.62
N ASN A 92 12.70 -7.57 4.84
CA ASN A 92 12.33 -6.21 5.23
C ASN A 92 13.00 -5.11 4.38
N GLY A 93 13.01 -5.28 3.05
CA GLY A 93 13.76 -4.41 2.13
C GLY A 93 13.39 -2.93 2.14
N CYS A 94 12.19 -2.57 2.63
CA CYS A 94 11.75 -1.19 2.82
C CYS A 94 11.91 -0.67 4.25
N ASN A 95 12.45 -1.47 5.17
CA ASN A 95 12.71 -1.12 6.57
C ASN A 95 11.48 -0.53 7.28
N LYS A 96 10.31 -1.16 7.11
CA LYS A 96 9.02 -0.69 7.60
C LYS A 96 8.20 -1.85 8.16
N PRO A 97 7.40 -1.64 9.22
CA PRO A 97 6.37 -2.60 9.57
C PRO A 97 5.31 -2.64 8.46
N CYS A 98 4.74 -3.80 8.14
CA CYS A 98 3.73 -3.90 7.07
C CYS A 98 2.46 -3.09 7.38
N SER A 99 2.18 -2.80 8.65
CA SER A 99 1.08 -1.91 9.06
C SER A 99 1.27 -0.46 8.60
N ALA A 100 2.49 -0.06 8.23
CA ALA A 100 2.74 1.25 7.66
C ALA A 100 2.03 1.40 6.30
N PHE A 101 1.92 0.31 5.53
CA PHE A 101 1.26 0.32 4.22
C PHE A 101 -0.27 0.12 4.28
N THR A 102 -0.90 0.14 5.46
CA THR A 102 -2.36 -0.05 5.60
C THR A 102 -3.03 1.15 6.23
N ASN A 103 -2.60 2.34 5.81
CA ASN A 103 -3.15 3.62 6.27
C ASN A 103 -3.60 4.46 5.05
N ASP A 104 -4.10 5.68 5.28
CA ASP A 104 -4.62 6.52 4.19
C ASP A 104 -3.51 7.28 3.45
N ASP A 105 -2.43 7.67 4.12
CA ASP A 105 -1.23 8.25 3.51
C ASP A 105 -0.38 7.16 2.87
N ILE A 106 -0.31 7.17 1.53
CA ILE A 106 0.43 6.20 0.71
C ILE A 106 1.88 6.65 0.40
N THR A 107 2.41 7.63 1.13
CA THR A 107 3.77 8.16 0.86
C THR A 107 4.84 7.08 1.03
N ASP A 108 4.74 6.26 2.08
CA ASP A 108 5.66 5.16 2.34
C ASP A 108 5.43 3.97 1.41
N ASP A 109 4.19 3.69 0.99
CA ASP A 109 3.89 2.75 -0.10
C ASP A 109 4.64 3.15 -1.38
N ILE A 110 4.60 4.43 -1.75
CA ILE A 110 5.25 4.96 -2.96
C ILE A 110 6.77 4.85 -2.86
N GLU A 111 7.35 5.17 -1.70
CA GLU A 111 8.79 5.03 -1.46
C GLU A 111 9.24 3.56 -1.56
N CYS A 112 8.45 2.64 -1.00
CA CYS A 112 8.72 1.22 -1.09
C CYS A 112 8.58 0.70 -2.53
N ALA A 113 7.52 1.07 -3.26
CA ALA A 113 7.35 0.72 -4.68
C ALA A 113 8.53 1.21 -5.54
N LYS A 114 9.04 2.42 -5.29
CA LYS A 114 10.27 2.93 -5.93
C LYS A 114 11.49 2.08 -5.60
N ARG A 115 11.61 1.60 -4.37
CA ARG A 115 12.68 0.66 -3.98
C ARG A 115 12.53 -0.68 -4.71
N ILE A 116 11.32 -1.22 -4.84
CA ILE A 116 11.03 -2.51 -5.50
C ILE A 116 11.47 -2.48 -6.97
N VAL A 117 11.03 -1.48 -7.74
CA VAL A 117 11.34 -1.45 -9.19
C VAL A 117 12.81 -1.19 -9.54
N ARG A 118 13.66 -0.92 -8.55
CA ARG A 118 15.12 -0.84 -8.73
C ARG A 118 15.78 -2.23 -8.74
N ASP A 119 15.10 -3.26 -8.25
CA ASP A 119 15.58 -4.63 -8.35
C ASP A 119 15.39 -5.19 -9.77
N PRO A 120 16.11 -6.26 -10.16
CA PRO A 120 16.13 -6.76 -11.53
C PRO A 120 14.75 -7.10 -12.13
N GLN A 121 13.80 -7.54 -11.30
CA GLN A 121 12.43 -7.86 -11.75
C GLN A 121 11.61 -6.61 -12.12
N LYS A 122 12.00 -5.43 -11.65
CA LYS A 122 11.30 -4.17 -11.92
C LYS A 122 9.80 -4.26 -11.61
N MET A 123 8.91 -3.98 -12.57
CA MET A 123 7.46 -4.10 -12.39
C MET A 123 6.95 -5.54 -12.54
N ASP A 124 7.77 -6.49 -13.02
CA ASP A 124 7.41 -7.92 -13.04
C ASP A 124 7.47 -8.55 -11.63
N ALA A 125 7.75 -7.74 -10.60
CA ALA A 125 7.60 -8.12 -9.20
C ALA A 125 6.13 -8.17 -8.74
N TRP A 126 5.23 -7.59 -9.54
CA TRP A 126 3.77 -7.70 -9.43
C TRP A 126 3.26 -8.56 -10.58
#